data_AF-A0A352GJ24-F1
#
_entry.id   AF-A0A352GJ24-F1
#
_cell.length_a   1.000
_cell.length_b   1.000
_cell.length_c   1.000
_cell.angle_alpha   90.00
_cell.angle_beta   90.00
_cell.angle_gamma   90.00
#
_symmetry.space_group_name_H-M   'P 1'
#
loop_
_entity.id
_entity.type
_entity.pdbx_description
1 polymer ?
#
loop_
_entity_poly.entity_id
_entity_poly.type
_entity_poly.pdbx_seq_one_letter_code
_entity_poly.pdbx_strand_id
1 'polypeptide(L)'
;MTDPTPPAAVDGKTSAEPDADGPRDFIRDIIRDDLEAGRAQGVVTRFPPEPNGYLHIGHAKSICLNFGVAQEFGGVCNLRFDDTNPAKEEQEFIDAIMADVRWLGFDWGGNLFHASDYFEQLYQWAEHLIENGLAYVDELSADEIREYRGTLTQPGKPSPWRDRPVDDSLDQFRRMRAGEFADGAKVLRAKIDMGHGNMNMRDPVLYRIVKKPHPRTGDTWSI
;
A
#
# COMPACT_ATOMS: atom_id res chain seq x y z
N MET A 1 61.41 -45.41 22.73
CA MET A 1 60.47 -45.91 21.71
C MET A 1 59.27 -44.97 21.76
N THR A 2 59.08 -44.22 20.68
CA THR A 2 57.93 -43.39 20.28
C THR A 2 57.46 -42.29 21.24
N ASP A 3 57.99 -41.08 21.03
CA ASP A 3 57.25 -39.83 21.24
C ASP A 3 56.11 -39.73 20.20
N PRO A 4 54.87 -39.40 20.59
CA PRO A 4 53.81 -39.10 19.65
C PRO A 4 53.94 -37.66 19.13
N THR A 5 54.04 -37.53 17.80
CA THR A 5 53.99 -36.28 17.05
C THR A 5 52.72 -35.46 17.38
N PRO A 6 52.80 -34.15 17.63
CA PRO A 6 51.63 -33.31 17.80
C PRO A 6 50.87 -33.14 16.47
N PRO A 7 49.52 -33.14 16.46
CA PRO A 7 48.76 -32.87 15.25
C PRO A 7 48.93 -31.41 14.80
N ALA A 8 49.04 -31.24 13.49
CA ALA A 8 49.26 -29.97 12.81
C ALA A 8 48.14 -28.96 13.08
N ALA A 9 48.53 -27.68 13.20
CA ALA A 9 47.61 -26.55 13.24
C ALA A 9 46.78 -26.48 11.95
N VAL A 10 45.46 -26.38 12.10
CA VAL A 10 44.54 -26.13 10.98
C VAL A 10 44.39 -24.62 10.85
N ASP A 11 45.17 -24.02 9.97
CA ASP A 11 44.93 -22.66 9.48
C ASP A 11 43.74 -22.67 8.52
N GLY A 12 42.53 -22.57 9.08
CA GLY A 12 41.28 -22.45 8.33
C GLY A 12 40.98 -20.99 7.97
N LYS A 13 41.75 -20.38 7.07
CA LYS A 13 41.30 -19.18 6.34
C LYS A 13 40.31 -19.63 5.28
N THR A 14 39.03 -19.73 5.62
CA THR A 14 37.96 -19.89 4.62
C THR A 14 37.52 -18.49 4.20
N SER A 15 38.22 -17.90 3.24
CA SER A 15 37.63 -16.84 2.41
C SER A 15 36.59 -17.51 1.51
N ALA A 16 35.35 -17.56 1.97
CA ALA A 16 34.24 -17.92 1.12
C ALA A 16 34.09 -16.81 0.06
N GLU A 17 34.51 -17.11 -1.17
CA GLU A 17 34.08 -16.34 -2.33
C GLU A 17 32.54 -16.43 -2.42
N PRO A 18 31.84 -15.32 -2.70
CA PRO A 18 30.39 -15.37 -2.87
C PRO A 18 30.07 -16.26 -4.06
N ASP A 19 29.24 -17.28 -3.81
CA ASP A 19 28.78 -18.23 -4.81
C ASP A 19 28.08 -17.48 -5.96
N ALA A 20 28.62 -17.61 -7.18
CA ALA A 20 28.15 -16.91 -8.37
C ALA A 20 26.74 -17.36 -8.82
N ASP A 21 26.18 -18.39 -8.17
CA ASP A 21 24.86 -18.96 -8.45
C ASP A 21 23.91 -18.91 -7.23
N GLY A 22 24.13 -17.94 -6.33
CA GLY A 22 23.21 -17.66 -5.22
C GLY A 22 21.78 -17.31 -5.71
N PRO A 23 20.77 -17.40 -4.83
CA PRO A 23 19.38 -17.10 -5.18
C PRO A 23 19.28 -15.70 -5.82
N ARG A 24 18.87 -15.65 -7.09
CA ARG A 24 18.70 -14.37 -7.79
C ARG A 24 17.51 -13.62 -7.20
N ASP A 25 17.76 -12.42 -6.70
CA ASP A 25 16.73 -11.51 -6.23
C ASP A 25 16.62 -10.33 -7.21
N PHE A 26 15.66 -10.46 -8.12
CA PHE A 26 15.42 -9.47 -9.16
C PHE A 26 15.14 -8.06 -8.61
N ILE A 27 14.66 -7.92 -7.37
CA ILE A 27 14.39 -6.60 -6.77
C ILE A 27 15.71 -5.89 -6.48
N ARG A 28 16.68 -6.62 -5.93
CA ARG A 28 18.03 -6.08 -5.65
C ARG A 28 18.78 -5.73 -6.92
N ASP A 29 18.60 -6.54 -7.96
CA ASP A 29 19.17 -6.27 -9.29
C ASP A 29 18.62 -4.96 -9.86
N ILE A 30 17.28 -4.77 -9.85
CA ILE A 30 16.65 -3.52 -10.31
C ILE A 30 17.15 -2.32 -9.52
N ILE A 31 17.24 -2.42 -8.19
CA ILE A 31 17.70 -1.32 -7.33
C ILE A 31 19.14 -0.95 -7.65
N ARG A 32 20.02 -1.94 -7.81
CA ARG A 32 21.42 -1.72 -8.19
C ARG A 32 21.51 -0.99 -9.53
N ASP A 33 20.78 -1.48 -10.53
CA ASP A 33 20.75 -0.87 -11.87
C ASP A 33 20.21 0.58 -11.83
N ASP A 34 19.18 0.85 -11.01
CA ASP A 34 18.59 2.18 -10.86
C ASP A 34 19.55 3.16 -10.19
N LEU A 35 20.31 2.71 -9.18
CA LEU A 35 21.31 3.53 -8.50
C LEU A 35 22.53 3.79 -9.39
N GLU A 36 23.05 2.76 -10.06
CA GLU A 36 24.20 2.88 -10.98
C GLU A 36 23.89 3.79 -12.17
N ALA A 37 22.66 3.72 -12.70
CA ALA A 37 22.19 4.59 -13.77
C ALA A 37 21.78 6.00 -13.29
N GLY A 38 21.79 6.27 -11.98
CA GLY A 38 21.36 7.55 -11.41
C GLY A 38 19.87 7.84 -11.56
N ARG A 39 19.03 6.82 -11.80
CA ARG A 39 17.55 6.96 -11.85
C ARG A 39 16.95 7.21 -10.46
N ALA A 40 17.60 6.69 -9.42
CA ALA A 40 17.27 6.95 -8.02
C ALA A 40 18.50 7.54 -7.30
N GLN A 41 18.25 8.48 -6.38
CA GLN A 41 19.31 9.09 -5.55
C GLN A 41 19.57 8.31 -4.25
N GLY A 42 18.73 7.32 -3.96
CA GLY A 42 18.80 6.50 -2.75
C GLY A 42 17.58 5.57 -2.67
N VAL A 43 17.62 4.64 -1.72
CA VAL A 43 16.57 3.63 -1.54
C VAL A 43 15.61 4.06 -0.43
N VAL A 44 14.32 4.10 -0.75
CA VAL A 44 13.24 4.31 0.22
C VAL A 44 12.21 3.20 0.02
N THR A 45 12.11 2.29 0.99
CA THR A 45 11.11 1.21 0.99
C THR A 45 10.05 1.46 2.06
N ARG A 46 8.99 0.63 2.08
CA ARG A 46 8.02 0.64 3.18
C ARG A 46 7.41 -0.73 3.43
N PHE A 47 7.17 -1.05 4.69
CA PHE A 47 6.30 -2.15 5.10
C PHE A 47 4.94 -1.56 5.52
N PRO A 48 3.85 -1.77 4.74
CA PRO A 48 2.58 -1.10 4.98
C PRO A 48 1.44 -2.04 5.45
N PRO A 49 1.50 -2.62 6.67
CA PRO A 49 0.43 -3.50 7.14
C PRO A 49 -0.85 -2.72 7.45
N GLU A 50 -2.01 -3.35 7.22
CA GLU A 50 -3.28 -2.91 7.79
C GLU A 50 -3.30 -3.28 9.30
N PRO A 51 -3.64 -2.37 10.22
CA PRO A 51 -3.66 -2.66 11.65
C PRO A 51 -4.98 -3.32 12.09
N ASN A 52 -5.33 -4.46 11.48
CA ASN A 52 -6.58 -5.19 11.72
C ASN A 52 -6.39 -6.67 12.11
N GLY A 53 -5.14 -7.05 12.41
CA GLY A 53 -4.79 -8.40 12.82
C GLY A 53 -3.32 -8.52 13.20
N TYR A 54 -2.99 -9.59 13.91
CA TYR A 54 -1.62 -9.94 14.25
C TYR A 54 -0.82 -10.38 13.02
N LEU A 55 0.47 -10.09 13.00
CA LEU A 55 1.36 -10.59 11.96
C LEU A 55 1.52 -12.12 12.08
N HIS A 56 1.99 -12.72 11.00
CA HIS A 56 2.22 -14.15 10.88
C HIS A 56 3.45 -14.38 10.01
N ILE A 57 3.95 -15.61 9.93
CA ILE A 57 5.23 -15.90 9.24
C ILE A 57 5.30 -15.40 7.78
N GLY A 58 4.17 -15.35 7.05
CA GLY A 58 4.13 -14.74 5.72
C GLY A 58 4.57 -13.27 5.69
N HIS A 59 4.25 -12.49 6.72
CA HIS A 59 4.64 -11.09 6.85
C HIS A 59 6.16 -10.93 7.06
N ALA A 60 6.82 -11.90 7.71
CA ALA A 60 8.26 -11.87 7.92
C ALA A 60 9.03 -11.76 6.59
N LYS A 61 8.55 -12.41 5.51
CA LYS A 61 9.14 -12.25 4.17
C LYS A 61 9.11 -10.79 3.71
N SER A 62 7.97 -10.11 3.85
CA SER A 62 7.83 -8.71 3.45
C SER A 62 8.66 -7.78 4.33
N ILE A 63 8.74 -8.04 5.63
CA ILE A 63 9.56 -7.26 6.58
C ILE A 63 11.03 -7.38 6.21
N CYS A 64 11.55 -8.61 6.14
CA CYS A 64 12.96 -8.86 5.81
C CYS A 64 13.34 -8.31 4.44
N LEU A 65 12.44 -8.36 3.46
CA LEU A 65 12.68 -7.77 2.15
C LEU A 65 12.76 -6.24 2.23
N ASN A 66 11.74 -5.56 2.75
CA ASN A 66 11.69 -4.10 2.70
C ASN A 66 12.76 -3.46 3.60
N PHE A 67 12.89 -3.89 4.85
CA PHE A 67 13.88 -3.36 5.77
C PHE A 67 15.29 -3.82 5.41
N GLY A 68 15.46 -5.08 5.01
CA GLY A 68 16.77 -5.61 4.63
C GLY A 68 17.34 -4.93 3.39
N VAL A 69 16.52 -4.68 2.36
CA VAL A 69 16.94 -3.93 1.17
C VAL A 69 17.32 -2.49 1.53
N ALA A 70 16.52 -1.80 2.35
CA ALA A 70 16.90 -0.45 2.78
C ALA A 70 18.24 -0.46 3.51
N GLN A 71 18.47 -1.39 4.43
CA GLN A 71 19.73 -1.50 5.17
C GLN A 71 20.93 -1.81 4.26
N GLU A 72 20.78 -2.76 3.32
CA GLU A 72 21.82 -3.18 2.39
C GLU A 72 22.32 -2.03 1.50
N PHE A 73 21.40 -1.18 1.04
CA PHE A 73 21.71 -0.05 0.16
C PHE A 73 21.86 1.28 0.90
N GLY A 74 21.94 1.28 2.24
CA GLY A 74 22.10 2.50 3.05
C GLY A 74 20.92 3.47 2.95
N GLY A 75 19.74 2.97 2.61
CA GLY A 75 18.48 3.70 2.49
C GLY A 75 17.66 3.72 3.78
N VAL A 76 16.38 4.06 3.64
CA VAL A 76 15.41 4.09 4.75
C VAL A 76 14.20 3.20 4.45
N CYS A 77 13.66 2.57 5.48
CA CYS A 77 12.41 1.81 5.38
C CYS A 77 11.37 2.41 6.32
N ASN A 78 10.24 2.80 5.75
CA ASN A 78 9.12 3.34 6.50
C ASN A 78 8.27 2.20 7.07
N LEU A 79 7.90 2.28 8.35
CA LEU A 79 6.76 1.52 8.86
C LEU A 79 5.52 2.40 8.68
N ARG A 80 4.57 1.97 7.85
CA ARG A 80 3.35 2.74 7.58
C ARG A 80 2.12 1.91 7.89
N PHE A 81 1.27 2.34 8.80
CA PHE A 81 -0.02 1.69 8.93
C PHE A 81 -0.92 2.09 7.77
N ASP A 82 -1.44 1.11 7.03
CA ASP A 82 -2.46 1.34 6.00
C ASP A 82 -3.84 1.38 6.65
N ASP A 83 -4.02 2.40 7.49
CA ASP A 83 -5.19 2.62 8.33
C ASP A 83 -6.25 3.47 7.60
N THR A 84 -6.77 2.94 6.49
CA THR A 84 -7.81 3.60 5.68
C THR A 84 -9.23 3.06 5.95
N ASN A 85 -9.37 2.10 6.86
CA ASN A 85 -10.63 1.41 7.13
C ASN A 85 -11.05 1.57 8.60
N PRO A 86 -11.91 2.56 8.93
CA PRO A 86 -12.25 2.89 10.31
C PRO A 86 -12.97 1.77 11.08
N ALA A 87 -13.45 0.73 10.39
CA ALA A 87 -14.24 -0.34 11.01
C ALA A 87 -13.42 -1.49 11.62
N LYS A 88 -12.12 -1.58 11.35
CA LYS A 88 -11.32 -2.78 11.66
C LYS A 88 -10.02 -2.51 12.40
N GLU A 89 -9.78 -1.26 12.75
CA GLU A 89 -8.47 -0.84 13.24
C GLU A 89 -8.47 -0.72 14.75
N GLU A 90 -7.50 -1.37 15.39
CA GLU A 90 -7.36 -1.36 16.84
C GLU A 90 -5.91 -1.04 17.24
N GLN A 91 -5.76 -0.25 18.30
CA GLN A 91 -4.44 0.12 18.85
C GLN A 91 -3.63 -1.13 19.23
N GLU A 92 -4.28 -2.21 19.65
CA GLU A 92 -3.58 -3.47 19.98
C GLU A 92 -2.78 -4.03 18.79
N PHE A 93 -3.31 -3.93 17.57
CA PHE A 93 -2.62 -4.44 16.37
C PHE A 93 -1.46 -3.54 15.98
N ILE A 94 -1.60 -2.22 16.13
CA ILE A 94 -0.51 -1.26 15.93
C ILE A 94 0.67 -1.61 16.84
N ASP A 95 0.40 -1.79 18.13
CA ASP A 95 1.41 -2.08 19.14
C ASP A 95 2.09 -3.44 18.88
N ALA A 96 1.30 -4.46 18.54
CA ALA A 96 1.80 -5.80 18.24
C ALA A 96 2.68 -5.82 16.97
N ILE A 97 2.24 -5.16 15.90
CA ILE A 97 3.00 -5.04 14.64
C ILE A 97 4.35 -4.36 14.90
N MET A 98 4.36 -3.27 15.66
CA MET A 98 5.60 -2.57 16.03
C MET A 98 6.53 -3.46 16.86
N ALA A 99 5.97 -4.24 17.80
CA ALA A 99 6.74 -5.17 18.61
C ALA A 99 7.35 -6.30 17.75
N ASP A 100 6.60 -6.88 16.82
CA ASP A 100 7.05 -7.96 15.94
C ASP A 100 8.15 -7.52 14.98
N VAL A 101 8.03 -6.33 14.38
CA VAL A 101 9.07 -5.77 13.50
C VAL A 101 10.37 -5.56 14.27
N ARG A 102 10.30 -5.04 15.51
CA ARG A 102 11.46 -4.88 16.40
C ARG A 102 12.02 -6.21 16.86
N TRP A 103 11.16 -7.18 17.15
CA TRP A 103 11.56 -8.52 17.56
C TRP A 103 12.34 -9.24 16.45
N LEU A 104 11.99 -9.02 15.19
CA LEU A 104 12.76 -9.48 14.02
C LEU A 104 14.08 -8.74 13.81
N GLY A 105 14.40 -7.73 14.63
CA GLY A 105 15.67 -7.00 14.60
C GLY A 105 15.70 -5.79 13.68
N PHE A 106 14.55 -5.34 13.17
CA PHE A 106 14.45 -4.16 12.30
C PHE A 106 13.97 -2.93 13.06
N ASP A 107 14.39 -1.76 12.58
CA ASP A 107 13.99 -0.46 13.11
C ASP A 107 13.62 0.50 11.97
N TRP A 108 12.54 1.25 12.15
CA TRP A 108 12.13 2.31 11.24
C TRP A 108 12.67 3.68 11.68
N GLY A 109 13.34 3.76 12.83
CA GLY A 109 13.83 5.02 13.38
C GLY A 109 12.69 6.01 13.60
N GLY A 110 12.81 7.22 13.05
CA GLY A 110 11.75 8.23 13.07
C GLY A 110 10.66 8.05 12.00
N ASN A 111 10.74 7.03 11.14
CA ASN A 111 9.92 6.88 9.94
C ASN A 111 8.65 6.05 10.19
N LEU A 112 7.87 6.45 11.19
CA LEU A 112 6.55 5.89 11.48
C LEU A 112 5.46 6.76 10.87
N PHE A 113 4.59 6.17 10.05
CA PHE A 113 3.54 6.90 9.32
C PHE A 113 2.19 6.20 9.44
N HIS A 114 1.12 6.98 9.27
CA HIS A 114 -0.26 6.51 9.19
C HIS A 114 -0.87 7.01 7.87
N ALA A 115 -1.55 6.14 7.14
CA ALA A 115 -2.29 6.53 5.93
C ALA A 115 -3.35 7.59 6.26
N SER A 116 -3.97 7.50 7.43
CA SER A 116 -4.97 8.45 7.93
C SER A 116 -4.47 9.89 8.02
N ASP A 117 -3.17 10.10 8.28
CA ASP A 117 -2.56 11.43 8.37
C ASP A 117 -2.58 12.16 7.00
N TYR A 118 -2.80 11.42 5.90
CA TYR A 118 -2.84 11.95 4.54
C TYR A 118 -4.26 12.13 3.99
N PHE A 119 -5.32 11.86 4.74
CA PHE A 119 -6.70 11.91 4.22
C PHE A 119 -7.07 13.25 3.58
N GLU A 120 -6.64 14.37 4.17
CA GLU A 120 -6.89 15.70 3.59
C GLU A 120 -6.21 15.86 2.23
N GLN A 121 -4.96 15.40 2.10
CA GLN A 121 -4.24 15.45 0.82
C GLN A 121 -4.89 14.54 -0.24
N LEU A 122 -5.32 13.34 0.16
CA LEU A 122 -6.02 12.40 -0.71
C LEU A 122 -7.37 12.98 -1.18
N TYR A 123 -8.09 13.65 -0.27
CA TYR A 123 -9.35 14.32 -0.59
C TYR A 123 -9.14 15.47 -1.59
N GLN A 124 -8.11 16.29 -1.39
CA GLN A 124 -7.77 17.37 -2.33
C GLN A 124 -7.36 16.84 -3.71
N TRP A 125 -6.63 15.72 -3.77
CA TRP A 125 -6.35 15.06 -5.06
C TRP A 125 -7.61 14.49 -5.71
N ALA A 126 -8.56 13.99 -4.93
CA ALA A 126 -9.85 13.55 -5.46
C ALA A 126 -10.65 14.72 -6.04
N GLU A 127 -10.72 15.86 -5.35
CA GLU A 127 -11.31 17.09 -5.92
C GLU A 127 -10.59 17.50 -7.21
N HIS A 128 -9.26 17.48 -7.23
CA HIS A 128 -8.48 17.79 -8.43
C HIS A 128 -8.80 16.84 -9.60
N LEU A 129 -8.95 15.54 -9.35
CA LEU A 129 -9.36 14.58 -10.37
C LEU A 129 -10.76 14.89 -10.91
N ILE A 130 -11.71 15.28 -10.04
CA ILE A 130 -13.06 15.68 -10.46
C ILE A 130 -13.00 16.93 -11.33
N GLU A 131 -12.28 17.96 -10.90
CA GLU A 131 -12.10 19.24 -11.62
C GLU A 131 -11.55 19.04 -13.03
N ASN A 132 -10.67 18.05 -13.21
CA ASN A 132 -10.10 17.69 -14.51
C ASN A 132 -10.96 16.68 -15.30
N GLY A 133 -12.16 16.33 -14.84
CA GLY A 133 -13.05 15.37 -15.49
C GLY A 133 -12.55 13.92 -15.45
N LEU A 134 -11.57 13.62 -14.60
CA LEU A 134 -10.91 12.33 -14.42
C LEU A 134 -11.53 11.48 -13.31
N ALA A 135 -12.51 12.02 -12.58
CA ALA A 135 -13.33 11.28 -11.62
C ALA A 135 -14.78 11.81 -11.63
N TYR A 136 -15.71 10.97 -11.18
CA TYR A 136 -17.13 11.31 -11.08
C TYR A 136 -17.77 10.58 -9.89
N VAL A 137 -18.79 11.19 -9.30
CA VAL A 137 -19.61 10.52 -8.28
C VAL A 137 -20.58 9.58 -8.97
N ASP A 138 -20.63 8.33 -8.53
CA ASP A 138 -21.54 7.30 -9.02
C ASP A 138 -22.56 6.94 -7.95
N GLU A 139 -23.80 6.72 -8.37
CA GLU A 139 -24.94 6.38 -7.49
C GLU A 139 -25.44 4.95 -7.73
N LEU A 140 -24.80 4.22 -8.64
CA LEU A 140 -25.04 2.79 -8.75
C LEU A 140 -24.64 2.08 -7.45
N SER A 141 -25.45 1.11 -7.05
CA SER A 141 -25.13 0.20 -5.97
C SER A 141 -23.88 -0.63 -6.29
N ALA A 142 -23.26 -1.22 -5.26
CA ALA A 142 -22.07 -2.06 -5.45
C ALA A 142 -22.31 -3.23 -6.43
N ASP A 143 -23.50 -3.82 -6.40
CA ASP A 143 -23.89 -4.90 -7.30
C ASP A 143 -24.09 -4.42 -8.74
N GLU A 144 -24.70 -3.25 -8.94
CA GLU A 144 -24.82 -2.62 -10.25
C GLU A 144 -23.45 -2.22 -10.80
N ILE A 145 -22.56 -1.64 -9.98
CA ILE A 145 -21.18 -1.33 -10.40
C ILE A 145 -20.48 -2.60 -10.87
N ARG A 146 -20.63 -3.72 -10.15
CA ARG A 146 -20.06 -5.01 -10.54
C ARG A 146 -20.62 -5.49 -11.88
N GLU A 147 -21.92 -5.39 -12.10
CA GLU A 147 -22.55 -5.72 -13.38
C GLU A 147 -22.02 -4.84 -14.52
N TYR A 148 -21.98 -3.52 -14.30
CA TYR A 148 -21.55 -2.54 -15.29
C TYR A 148 -20.07 -2.66 -15.66
N ARG A 149 -19.23 -3.15 -14.74
CA ARG A 149 -17.82 -3.46 -15.03
C ARG A 149 -17.65 -4.68 -15.94
N GLY A 150 -18.71 -5.46 -16.21
CA GLY A 150 -18.66 -6.62 -17.09
C GLY A 150 -17.81 -7.75 -16.50
N THR A 151 -17.18 -8.54 -17.38
CA THR A 151 -16.35 -9.69 -17.00
C THR A 151 -15.00 -9.66 -17.71
N LEU A 152 -14.16 -10.66 -17.48
CA LEU A 152 -12.91 -10.82 -18.23
C LEU A 152 -13.14 -11.03 -19.74
N THR A 153 -14.33 -11.46 -20.15
CA THR A 153 -14.68 -11.74 -21.56
C THR A 153 -15.69 -10.77 -22.14
N GLN A 154 -16.39 -9.99 -21.31
CA GLN A 154 -17.37 -8.98 -21.74
C GLN A 154 -16.91 -7.59 -21.31
N PRO A 155 -16.83 -6.61 -22.22
CA PRO A 155 -16.45 -5.25 -21.87
C PRO A 155 -17.47 -4.63 -20.91
N GLY A 156 -17.01 -3.68 -20.09
CA GLY A 156 -17.90 -2.91 -19.24
C GLY A 156 -18.71 -1.89 -20.04
N LYS A 157 -19.80 -1.41 -19.45
CA LYS A 157 -20.64 -0.31 -19.95
C LYS A 157 -20.52 0.89 -19.00
N PRO A 158 -20.53 2.14 -19.51
CA PRO A 158 -20.44 3.32 -18.66
C PRO A 158 -21.63 3.42 -17.71
N SER A 159 -21.38 3.89 -16.48
CA SER A 159 -22.45 4.26 -15.54
C SER A 159 -23.30 5.38 -16.14
N PRO A 160 -24.63 5.43 -15.89
CA PRO A 160 -25.46 6.59 -16.27
C PRO A 160 -24.95 7.92 -15.70
N TRP A 161 -24.18 7.86 -14.61
CA TRP A 161 -23.61 9.02 -13.91
C TRP A 161 -22.21 9.41 -14.40
N ARG A 162 -21.63 8.64 -15.34
CA ARG A 162 -20.25 8.81 -15.79
C ARG A 162 -19.97 10.19 -16.38
N ASP A 163 -20.92 10.74 -17.12
CA ASP A 163 -20.78 12.02 -17.84
C ASP A 163 -21.53 13.16 -17.15
N ARG A 164 -21.81 13.03 -15.84
CA ARG A 164 -22.36 14.13 -15.05
C ARG A 164 -21.41 15.34 -15.06
N PRO A 165 -21.93 16.58 -15.02
CA PRO A 165 -21.09 17.78 -14.99
C PRO A 165 -20.08 17.76 -13.83
N VAL A 166 -18.93 18.39 -14.05
CA VAL A 166 -17.85 18.50 -13.04
C VAL A 166 -18.36 19.14 -11.76
N ASP A 167 -19.08 20.27 -11.88
CA ASP A 167 -19.62 21.00 -10.72
C ASP A 167 -20.62 20.16 -9.91
N ASP A 168 -21.42 19.31 -10.57
CA ASP A 168 -22.33 18.38 -9.90
C ASP A 168 -21.55 17.29 -9.14
N SER A 169 -20.54 16.68 -9.77
CA SER A 169 -19.68 15.70 -9.06
C SER A 169 -19.00 16.32 -7.84
N LEU A 170 -18.53 17.56 -7.95
CA LEU A 170 -17.83 18.26 -6.88
C LEU A 170 -18.78 18.58 -5.71
N ASP A 171 -19.99 19.07 -5.99
CA ASP A 171 -21.04 19.26 -4.98
C ASP A 171 -21.38 17.94 -4.28
N GLN A 172 -21.68 16.88 -5.04
CA GLN A 172 -22.01 15.58 -4.48
C GLN A 172 -20.88 15.04 -3.61
N PHE A 173 -19.62 15.12 -4.06
CA PHE A 173 -18.47 14.61 -3.31
C PHE A 173 -18.25 15.37 -1.98
N ARG A 174 -18.42 16.70 -1.97
CA ARG A 174 -18.37 17.52 -0.75
C ARG A 174 -19.48 17.14 0.24
N ARG A 175 -20.69 16.86 -0.26
CA ARG A 175 -21.83 16.42 0.55
C ARG A 175 -21.66 15.00 1.07
N MET A 176 -20.98 14.13 0.32
CA MET A 176 -20.53 12.82 0.82
C MET A 176 -19.58 13.00 2.00
N ARG A 177 -18.54 13.88 1.87
CA ARG A 177 -17.63 14.22 2.98
C ARG A 177 -18.37 14.76 4.20
N ALA A 178 -19.38 15.60 3.99
CA ALA A 178 -20.22 16.17 5.05
C ALA A 178 -21.19 15.15 5.71
N GLY A 179 -21.22 13.91 5.24
CA GLY A 179 -22.03 12.84 5.83
C GLY A 179 -23.52 12.93 5.50
N GLU A 180 -23.91 13.58 4.40
CA GLU A 180 -25.34 13.73 4.04
C GLU A 180 -26.02 12.43 3.58
N PHE A 181 -25.26 11.50 3.00
CA PHE A 181 -25.82 10.27 2.42
C PHE A 181 -25.53 9.03 3.29
N ALA A 182 -26.31 7.97 3.13
CA ALA A 182 -26.11 6.72 3.85
C ALA A 182 -24.90 5.93 3.33
N ASP A 183 -24.39 4.98 4.13
CA ASP A 183 -23.34 4.05 3.72
C ASP A 183 -23.71 3.35 2.41
N GLY A 184 -22.76 3.30 1.47
CA GLY A 184 -22.94 2.67 0.17
C GLY A 184 -23.91 3.38 -0.79
N ALA A 185 -24.49 4.54 -0.43
CA ALA A 185 -25.41 5.26 -1.30
C ALA A 185 -24.73 5.90 -2.52
N LYS A 186 -23.46 6.29 -2.38
CA LYS A 186 -22.64 6.87 -3.45
C LYS A 186 -21.17 6.48 -3.29
N VAL A 187 -20.44 6.51 -4.38
CA VAL A 187 -18.98 6.31 -4.42
C VAL A 187 -18.34 7.33 -5.35
N LEU A 188 -17.08 7.68 -5.13
CA LEU A 188 -16.28 8.38 -6.14
C LEU A 188 -15.58 7.33 -7.00
N ARG A 189 -15.65 7.45 -8.34
CA ARG A 189 -14.95 6.56 -9.26
C ARG A 189 -14.01 7.35 -10.16
N ALA A 190 -12.85 6.78 -10.47
CA ALA A 190 -12.01 7.30 -11.53
C ALA A 190 -12.69 7.11 -12.89
N LYS A 191 -12.45 8.02 -13.82
CA LYS A 191 -12.90 7.95 -15.21
C LYS A 191 -11.73 7.53 -16.08
N ILE A 192 -11.66 6.23 -16.41
CA ILE A 192 -10.55 5.63 -17.17
C ILE A 192 -11.12 5.00 -18.44
N ASP A 193 -11.27 3.67 -18.49
CA ASP A 193 -11.73 2.96 -19.67
C ASP A 193 -12.57 1.73 -19.28
N MET A 194 -13.87 1.81 -19.54
CA MET A 194 -14.80 0.71 -19.27
C MET A 194 -14.60 -0.49 -20.21
N GLY A 195 -13.96 -0.31 -21.37
CA GLY A 195 -13.62 -1.37 -22.31
C GLY A 195 -12.30 -2.08 -22.00
N HIS A 196 -11.54 -1.63 -21.00
CA HIS A 196 -10.17 -2.07 -20.78
C HIS A 196 -10.06 -3.57 -20.44
N GLY A 197 -9.01 -4.25 -20.93
CA GLY A 197 -8.80 -5.69 -20.67
C GLY A 197 -8.50 -6.02 -19.20
N ASN A 198 -7.82 -5.12 -18.50
CA ASN A 198 -7.64 -5.18 -17.04
C ASN A 198 -8.87 -4.57 -16.33
N MET A 199 -9.59 -5.38 -15.55
CA MET A 199 -10.78 -4.92 -14.82
C MET A 199 -10.49 -3.75 -13.87
N ASN A 200 -9.28 -3.63 -13.33
CA ASN A 200 -8.92 -2.54 -12.41
C ASN A 200 -8.92 -1.17 -13.09
N MET A 201 -8.80 -1.13 -14.42
CA MET A 201 -8.87 0.11 -15.20
C MET A 201 -10.31 0.47 -15.62
N ARG A 202 -11.30 -0.36 -15.28
CA ARG A 202 -12.71 -0.11 -15.56
C ARG A 202 -13.34 0.73 -14.47
N ASP A 203 -13.06 2.03 -14.54
CA ASP A 203 -13.52 3.08 -13.62
C ASP A 203 -13.50 2.62 -12.14
N PRO A 204 -12.32 2.37 -11.54
CA PRO A 204 -12.20 1.87 -10.17
C PRO A 204 -12.77 2.87 -9.16
N VAL A 205 -13.27 2.33 -8.03
CA VAL A 205 -13.73 3.14 -6.89
C VAL A 205 -12.53 3.75 -6.17
N LEU A 206 -12.62 5.04 -5.87
CA LEU A 206 -11.64 5.84 -5.13
C LEU A 206 -12.09 6.10 -3.68
N TYR A 207 -13.36 6.46 -3.48
CA TYR A 207 -13.95 6.74 -2.15
C TYR A 207 -15.30 6.04 -1.96
N ARG A 208 -15.63 5.70 -0.71
CA ARG A 208 -16.89 5.07 -0.31
C ARG A 208 -17.41 5.70 0.98
N ILE A 209 -18.72 5.85 1.13
CA ILE A 209 -19.29 6.38 2.37
C ILE A 209 -19.22 5.31 3.47
N VAL A 210 -18.61 5.66 4.60
CA VAL A 210 -18.56 4.85 5.81
C VAL A 210 -18.72 5.76 7.03
N LYS A 211 -19.92 5.75 7.62
CA LYS A 211 -20.24 6.55 8.82
C LYS A 211 -19.80 5.84 10.10
N LYS A 212 -18.49 5.75 10.28
CA LYS A 212 -17.88 5.20 11.50
C LYS A 212 -16.70 6.06 11.95
N PRO A 213 -16.54 6.29 13.27
CA PRO A 213 -15.37 6.97 13.80
C PRO A 213 -14.11 6.18 13.46
N HIS A 214 -13.06 6.87 13.04
CA HIS A 214 -11.73 6.30 12.89
C HIS A 214 -10.96 6.38 14.21
N PRO A 215 -10.16 5.37 14.61
CA PRO A 215 -9.36 5.42 15.84
C PRO A 215 -8.46 6.64 16.01
N ARG A 216 -8.01 7.26 14.89
CA ARG A 216 -7.08 8.40 14.89
C ARG A 216 -7.75 9.71 14.51
N THR A 217 -8.61 9.70 13.50
CA THR A 217 -9.23 10.93 12.97
C THR A 217 -10.64 11.19 13.52
N GLY A 218 -11.16 10.31 14.39
CA GLY A 218 -12.49 10.41 14.97
C GLY A 218 -13.59 10.50 13.91
N ASP A 219 -14.56 11.38 14.14
CA ASP A 219 -15.72 11.61 13.25
C ASP A 219 -15.44 12.63 12.12
N THR A 220 -14.18 13.02 11.90
CA THR A 220 -13.81 14.05 10.91
C THR A 220 -14.15 13.63 9.47
N TRP A 221 -14.17 12.31 9.21
CA TRP A 221 -14.33 11.74 7.87
C TRP A 221 -15.54 10.81 7.83
N SER A 222 -16.36 10.94 6.78
CA SER A 222 -17.51 10.07 6.48
C SER A 222 -17.39 9.34 5.13
N ILE A 223 -16.23 9.47 4.47
CA ILE A 223 -15.90 8.93 3.14
C ILE A 223 -14.53 8.25 3.15
#